data_AF-A0A238XMV2-F1
#
_entry.id   AF-A0A238XMV2-F1
#
_cell.length_a   1.000
_cell.length_b   1.000
_cell.length_c   1.000
_cell.angle_alpha   90.00
_cell.angle_beta   90.00
_cell.angle_gamma   90.00
#
_symmetry.space_group_name_H-M   'P 1'
#
loop_
_entity.id
_entity.type
_entity.pdbx_description
1 polymer ?
#
loop_
_entity_poly.entity_id
_entity_poly.type
_entity_poly.pdbx_seq_one_letter_code
_entity_poly.pdbx_strand_id
1 'polypeptide(L)'
;MSVDDLPSRKVSGKVGRPHYVVGARGIKIIEELSARGCHLTTIAKALRMSVDAFKACRARQPEVEEAYQRGLGTEHDALVSNLRLAANAGNVVANIFLLKARHAYREGEPLEVNVSVNAGGVLVVPADMTVEEYLARKAEAGEIDPMPPMRDVTPAPRSLIPEPIEHLPEAPMPDPAPRRTPSGTRVTRGD
;
A
#
# COMPACT_ATOMS: atom_id res chain seq x y z
N MET A 1 12.59 44.16 -11.78
CA MET A 1 12.06 42.86 -11.34
C MET A 1 12.92 42.39 -10.18
N SER A 2 12.32 42.00 -9.05
CA SER A 2 13.09 41.46 -7.93
C SER A 2 13.75 40.14 -8.32
N VAL A 3 14.94 39.87 -7.80
CA VAL A 3 15.69 38.64 -8.04
C VAL A 3 14.90 37.40 -7.60
N ASP A 4 13.96 37.57 -6.66
CA ASP A 4 13.09 36.52 -6.13
C ASP A 4 11.89 36.18 -7.03
N ASP A 5 11.65 36.97 -8.09
CA ASP A 5 10.52 36.81 -9.01
C ASP A 5 10.86 36.00 -10.28
N LEU A 6 12.11 35.49 -10.38
CA LEU A 6 12.50 34.61 -11.48
C LEU A 6 11.88 33.21 -11.32
N PRO A 7 11.39 32.56 -12.40
CA PRO A 7 10.90 31.19 -12.32
C PRO A 7 11.94 30.20 -11.79
N SER A 8 13.17 30.34 -12.25
CA SER A 8 14.30 29.58 -11.73
C SER A 8 15.59 30.38 -11.94
N ARG A 9 16.62 30.07 -11.16
CA ARG A 9 17.95 30.62 -11.32
C ARG A 9 19.01 29.57 -11.02
N LYS A 10 20.06 29.54 -11.84
CA LYS A 10 21.27 28.77 -11.56
C LYS A 10 22.16 29.56 -10.62
N VAL A 11 22.49 28.97 -9.47
CA VAL A 11 23.40 29.51 -8.46
C VAL A 11 24.72 28.76 -8.56
N SER A 12 25.80 29.50 -8.78
CA SER A 12 27.18 28.99 -8.76
C SER A 12 27.97 29.73 -7.67
N GLY A 13 28.36 29.02 -6.62
CA GLY A 13 29.24 29.55 -5.58
C GLY A 13 30.72 29.42 -5.95
N LYS A 14 31.61 30.02 -5.13
CA LYS A 14 33.06 29.83 -5.23
C LYS A 14 33.49 28.40 -4.88
N VAL A 15 32.69 27.71 -4.06
CA VAL A 15 32.89 26.32 -3.64
C VAL A 15 31.57 25.56 -3.83
N GLY A 16 31.64 24.35 -4.39
CA GLY A 16 30.49 23.47 -4.60
C GLY A 16 29.96 23.42 -6.04
N ARG A 17 29.19 22.37 -6.36
CA ARG A 17 28.59 22.19 -7.69
C ARG A 17 27.48 23.22 -7.91
N PRO A 18 27.39 23.87 -9.09
CA PRO A 18 26.28 24.76 -9.41
C PRO A 18 24.94 24.03 -9.31
N HIS A 19 23.94 24.69 -8.74
CA HIS A 19 22.60 24.13 -8.56
C HIS A 19 21.53 25.14 -8.95
N TYR A 20 20.29 24.67 -9.12
CA TYR A 20 19.14 25.53 -9.38
C TYR A 20 18.38 25.85 -8.09
N VAL A 21 17.84 27.06 -8.02
CA VAL A 21 16.89 27.57 -7.02
C VAL A 21 15.64 28.03 -7.77
N VAL A 22 14.47 27.68 -7.26
CA VAL A 22 13.17 28.00 -7.86
C VAL A 22 12.60 29.20 -7.09
N GLY A 23 12.25 30.27 -7.80
CA GLY A 23 11.67 31.46 -7.16
C GLY A 23 10.15 31.37 -7.01
N ALA A 24 9.53 32.40 -6.43
CA ALA A 24 8.10 32.43 -6.14
C ALA A 24 7.23 32.25 -7.40
N ARG A 25 7.67 32.82 -8.53
CA ARG A 25 6.99 32.62 -9.82
C ARG A 25 7.10 31.19 -10.33
N GLY A 26 8.22 30.52 -10.08
CA GLY A 26 8.43 29.13 -10.47
C GLY A 26 7.54 28.18 -9.70
N ILE A 27 7.37 28.43 -8.40
CA ILE A 27 6.44 27.70 -7.53
C ILE A 27 5.01 27.72 -8.12
N LYS A 28 4.53 28.89 -8.53
CA LYS A 28 3.20 29.02 -9.18
C LYS A 28 3.11 28.23 -10.49
N ILE A 29 4.15 28.29 -11.33
CA ILE A 29 4.21 27.55 -12.60
C ILE A 29 4.17 26.03 -12.35
N ILE A 30 4.88 25.55 -11.32
CA ILE A 30 4.90 24.13 -10.97
C ILE A 30 3.51 23.67 -10.56
N GLU A 31 2.87 24.39 -9.63
CA GLU A 31 1.54 24.06 -9.13
C GLU A 31 0.51 24.04 -10.26
N GLU A 32 0.51 25.06 -11.12
CA GLU A 32 -0.41 25.16 -12.26
C GLU A 32 -0.21 24.03 -13.28
N LEU A 33 1.04 23.74 -13.65
CA LEU A 33 1.32 22.70 -14.63
C LEU A 33 1.04 21.30 -14.08
N SER A 34 1.33 21.06 -12.79
CA SER A 34 0.96 19.82 -12.11
C SER A 34 -0.56 19.66 -12.04
N ALA A 35 -1.32 20.71 -11.70
CA ALA A 35 -2.79 20.68 -11.68
C ALA A 35 -3.42 20.34 -13.03
N ARG A 36 -2.71 20.63 -14.12
CA ARG A 36 -3.13 20.28 -15.48
C ARG A 36 -2.74 18.87 -15.93
N GLY A 37 -2.06 18.08 -15.09
CA GLY A 37 -1.54 16.77 -15.45
C GLY A 37 -0.35 16.81 -16.42
N CYS A 38 0.44 17.89 -16.40
CA CYS A 38 1.62 17.97 -17.25
C CYS A 38 2.73 17.04 -16.72
N HIS A 39 3.35 16.31 -17.64
CA HIS A 39 4.50 15.45 -17.31
C HIS A 39 5.68 16.26 -16.75
N LEU A 40 6.50 15.61 -15.91
CA LEU A 40 7.66 16.20 -15.23
C LEU A 40 8.65 16.90 -16.18
N THR A 41 8.81 16.37 -17.40
CA THR A 41 9.65 16.96 -18.46
C THR A 41 9.13 18.33 -18.92
N THR A 42 7.81 18.50 -19.02
CA THR A 42 7.16 19.76 -19.39
C THR A 42 7.39 20.81 -18.32
N ILE A 43 7.23 20.43 -17.06
CA ILE A 43 7.46 21.33 -15.91
C ILE A 43 8.93 21.78 -15.87
N ALA A 44 9.88 20.84 -15.99
CA ALA A 44 11.30 21.16 -16.00
C ALA A 44 11.68 22.09 -17.17
N LYS A 45 11.11 21.87 -18.36
CA LYS A 45 11.30 22.72 -19.54
C LYS A 45 10.74 24.14 -19.31
N ALA A 46 9.58 24.28 -18.68
CA ALA A 46 9.01 25.58 -18.33
C ALA A 46 9.91 26.37 -17.38
N LEU A 47 10.61 25.68 -16.48
CA LEU A 47 11.61 26.25 -15.58
C LEU A 47 13.02 26.35 -16.18
N ARG A 48 13.20 26.03 -17.48
CA ARG A 48 14.48 26.07 -18.19
C ARG A 48 15.60 25.26 -17.51
N MET A 49 15.26 24.09 -16.97
CA MET A 49 16.22 23.17 -16.36
C MET A 49 15.98 21.72 -16.83
N SER A 50 16.95 20.83 -16.57
CA SER A 50 16.76 19.40 -16.84
C SER A 50 15.81 18.77 -15.82
N VAL A 51 15.26 17.59 -16.15
CA VAL A 51 14.41 16.82 -15.23
C VAL A 51 15.15 16.45 -13.96
N ASP A 52 16.42 16.04 -14.07
CA ASP A 52 17.23 15.68 -12.90
C ASP A 52 17.51 16.90 -12.02
N ALA A 53 17.74 18.07 -12.62
CA ALA A 53 17.85 19.30 -11.87
C ALA A 53 16.55 19.65 -11.14
N PHE A 54 15.38 19.43 -11.77
CA PHE A 54 14.09 19.66 -11.12
C PHE A 54 13.84 18.69 -9.96
N LYS A 55 14.12 17.38 -10.14
CA LYS A 55 14.06 16.38 -9.05
C LYS A 55 14.98 16.78 -7.89
N ALA A 56 16.21 17.20 -8.19
CA ALA A 56 17.13 17.68 -7.17
C ALA A 56 16.67 18.99 -6.51
N CYS A 57 15.90 19.84 -7.19
CA CYS A 57 15.30 21.03 -6.58
C CYS A 57 14.19 20.63 -5.60
N ARG A 58 13.29 19.72 -5.99
CA ARG A 58 12.22 19.19 -5.13
C ARG A 58 12.76 18.60 -3.82
N ALA A 59 13.88 17.87 -3.89
CA ALA A 59 14.52 17.32 -2.70
C ALA A 59 15.19 18.38 -1.80
N ARG A 60 15.57 19.54 -2.33
CA ARG A 60 16.32 20.60 -1.60
C ARG A 60 15.44 21.75 -1.11
N GLN A 61 14.34 22.03 -1.79
CA GLN A 61 13.41 23.14 -1.52
C GLN A 61 12.03 22.54 -1.23
N PRO A 62 11.66 22.37 0.05
CA PRO A 62 10.36 21.80 0.45
C PRO A 62 9.17 22.52 -0.21
N GLU A 63 9.24 23.83 -0.37
CA GLU A 63 8.21 24.64 -1.02
C GLU A 63 7.97 24.28 -2.50
N VAL A 64 8.99 23.73 -3.18
CA VAL A 64 8.89 23.22 -4.55
C VAL A 64 8.17 21.87 -4.58
N GLU A 65 8.44 21.01 -3.60
CA GLU A 65 7.74 19.74 -3.45
C GLU A 65 6.26 19.96 -3.09
N GLU A 66 5.99 20.82 -2.12
CA GLU A 66 4.63 21.14 -1.69
C GLU A 66 3.79 21.70 -2.85
N ALA A 67 4.36 22.59 -3.66
CA ALA A 67 3.67 23.12 -4.85
C ALA A 67 3.35 22.03 -5.88
N TYR A 68 4.30 21.12 -6.11
CA TYR A 68 4.10 19.97 -6.97
C TYR A 68 2.96 19.07 -6.45
N GLN A 69 2.95 18.78 -5.15
CA GLN A 69 1.94 17.95 -4.51
C GLN A 69 0.55 18.62 -4.48
N ARG A 70 0.46 19.92 -4.22
CA ARG A 70 -0.81 20.67 -4.32
C ARG A 70 -1.40 20.61 -5.73
N GLY A 71 -0.56 20.76 -6.75
CA GLY A 71 -0.97 20.58 -8.13
C GLY A 71 -1.49 19.17 -8.41
N LEU A 72 -0.76 18.12 -7.99
CA LEU A 72 -1.23 16.74 -8.14
C LEU A 72 -2.55 16.46 -7.41
N GLY A 73 -2.76 17.04 -6.22
CA GLY A 73 -4.03 16.95 -5.51
C GLY A 73 -5.18 17.57 -6.32
N THR A 74 -4.94 18.73 -6.94
CA THR A 74 -5.93 19.39 -7.80
C THR A 74 -6.26 18.55 -9.04
N GLU A 75 -5.25 17.98 -9.70
CA GLU A 75 -5.44 17.08 -10.84
C GLU A 75 -6.25 15.85 -10.43
N HIS A 76 -5.87 15.22 -9.32
CA HIS A 76 -6.53 14.04 -8.78
C HIS A 76 -8.02 14.31 -8.53
N ASP A 77 -8.36 15.41 -7.85
CA ASP A 77 -9.75 15.74 -7.54
C ASP A 77 -10.57 16.00 -8.80
N ALA A 78 -9.98 16.64 -9.81
CA ALA A 78 -10.61 16.83 -11.11
C ALA A 78 -10.89 15.48 -11.82
N LEU A 79 -9.92 14.57 -11.83
CA LEU A 79 -10.08 13.24 -12.41
C LEU A 79 -11.15 12.42 -11.70
N VAL A 80 -11.17 12.43 -10.36
CA VAL A 80 -12.19 11.75 -9.56
C VAL A 80 -13.58 12.32 -9.83
N SER A 81 -13.71 13.65 -9.92
CA SER A 81 -14.98 14.31 -10.25
C SER A 81 -15.50 13.86 -11.63
N ASN A 82 -14.63 13.88 -12.64
CA ASN A 82 -14.97 13.44 -14.00
C ASN A 82 -15.41 11.97 -14.04
N LEU A 83 -14.66 11.09 -13.35
CA LEU A 83 -15.01 9.67 -13.25
C LEU A 83 -16.35 9.46 -12.54
N ARG A 84 -16.62 10.24 -11.48
CA ARG A 84 -17.90 10.15 -10.75
C ARG A 84 -19.07 10.55 -11.63
N LEU A 85 -18.95 11.63 -12.39
CA LEU A 85 -19.99 12.06 -13.33
C LEU A 85 -20.24 11.01 -14.41
N ALA A 86 -19.18 10.46 -15.01
CA ALA A 86 -19.29 9.40 -16.01
C ALA A 86 -19.94 8.12 -15.43
N ALA A 87 -19.56 7.74 -14.21
CA ALA A 87 -20.14 6.59 -13.52
C ALA A 87 -21.64 6.77 -13.26
N ASN A 88 -22.06 7.95 -12.81
CA ASN A 88 -23.47 8.27 -12.59
C ASN A 88 -24.29 8.28 -13.89
N ALA A 89 -23.65 8.59 -15.03
CA ALA A 89 -24.26 8.51 -16.36
C ALA A 89 -24.35 7.08 -16.91
N GLY A 90 -23.95 6.07 -16.14
CA GLY A 90 -24.02 4.66 -16.53
C GLY A 90 -22.77 4.10 -17.19
N ASN A 91 -21.64 4.83 -17.19
CA ASN A 91 -20.38 4.28 -17.68
C ASN A 91 -19.88 3.18 -16.73
N VAL A 92 -20.05 1.92 -17.11
CA VAL A 92 -19.67 0.75 -16.31
C VAL A 92 -18.17 0.70 -16.05
N VAL A 93 -17.33 1.09 -17.03
CA VAL A 93 -15.87 1.13 -16.86
C VAL A 93 -15.47 2.13 -15.78
N ALA A 94 -16.05 3.33 -15.77
CA ALA A 94 -15.81 4.32 -14.71
C ALA A 94 -16.26 3.80 -13.33
N ASN A 95 -17.39 3.09 -13.25
CA ASN A 95 -17.84 2.44 -12.01
C ASN A 95 -16.82 1.40 -11.51
N ILE A 96 -16.33 0.53 -12.39
CA ILE A 96 -15.31 -0.48 -12.04
C ILE A 96 -14.03 0.21 -11.54
N PHE A 97 -13.53 1.23 -12.25
CA PHE A 97 -12.34 1.96 -11.83
C PHE A 97 -12.51 2.61 -10.46
N LEU A 98 -13.66 3.26 -10.20
CA LEU A 98 -13.93 3.85 -8.90
C LEU A 98 -14.04 2.81 -7.78
N LEU A 99 -14.64 1.65 -8.04
CA LEU A 99 -14.68 0.54 -7.09
C LEU A 99 -13.28 0.04 -6.75
N LYS A 100 -12.45 -0.22 -7.77
CA LYS A 100 -11.06 -0.66 -7.60
C LYS A 100 -10.23 0.37 -6.82
N ALA A 101 -10.31 1.64 -7.20
CA ALA A 101 -9.52 2.71 -6.59
C ALA A 101 -9.89 3.01 -5.13
N ARG A 102 -11.19 2.92 -4.76
CA ARG A 102 -11.66 3.32 -3.41
C ARG A 102 -11.85 2.17 -2.44
N HIS A 103 -12.13 0.98 -2.95
CA HIS A 103 -12.50 -0.18 -2.13
C HIS A 103 -11.52 -1.35 -2.29
N ALA A 104 -10.37 -1.12 -2.94
CA ALA A 104 -9.29 -2.08 -3.09
C ALA A 104 -9.71 -3.43 -3.70
N TYR A 105 -10.73 -3.42 -4.58
CA TYR A 105 -11.06 -4.60 -5.37
C TYR A 105 -9.88 -4.96 -6.27
N ARG A 106 -9.28 -6.13 -6.04
CA ARG A 106 -8.20 -6.69 -6.85
C ARG A 106 -8.75 -7.80 -7.73
N GLU A 107 -8.19 -7.92 -8.93
CA GLU A 107 -8.47 -9.03 -9.85
C GLU A 107 -7.18 -9.83 -10.03
N GLY A 108 -7.25 -11.15 -9.89
CA GLY A 108 -6.16 -12.06 -10.28
C GLY A 108 -5.02 -12.26 -9.28
N GLU A 109 -5.11 -11.77 -8.04
CA GLU A 109 -4.15 -12.16 -6.99
C GLU A 109 -4.63 -13.43 -6.26
N PRO A 110 -3.81 -14.49 -6.17
CA PRO A 110 -3.96 -15.48 -5.11
C PRO A 110 -3.82 -14.72 -3.78
N LEU A 111 -4.72 -14.97 -2.83
CA LEU A 111 -4.58 -14.48 -1.47
C LEU A 111 -3.17 -14.85 -0.95
N GLU A 112 -2.30 -13.87 -0.74
CA GLU A 112 -1.08 -14.07 0.02
C GLU A 112 -1.49 -14.30 1.48
N VAL A 113 -1.85 -15.54 1.80
CA VAL A 113 -2.05 -15.96 3.17
C VAL A 113 -0.66 -16.05 3.80
N ASN A 114 -0.24 -15.00 4.49
CA ASN A 114 0.91 -15.05 5.40
C ASN A 114 0.56 -15.96 6.60
N VAL A 115 0.61 -17.29 6.40
CA VAL A 115 0.52 -18.26 7.49
C VAL A 115 1.89 -18.34 8.16
N SER A 116 2.11 -17.51 9.17
CA SER A 116 3.16 -17.76 10.16
C SER A 116 2.66 -18.85 11.11
N VAL A 117 2.98 -20.11 10.83
CA VAL A 117 2.88 -21.20 11.80
C VAL A 117 4.27 -21.54 12.31
N ASN A 118 4.56 -21.11 13.54
CA ASN A 118 5.63 -21.71 14.32
C ASN A 118 5.25 -23.16 14.62
N ALA A 119 6.08 -24.09 14.12
CA ALA A 119 6.00 -25.54 14.28
C ALA A 119 4.87 -26.28 13.51
N GLY A 120 5.22 -26.78 12.32
CA GLY A 120 4.41 -27.73 11.53
C GLY A 120 4.19 -27.22 10.12
N GLY A 121 5.09 -27.56 9.19
CA GLY A 121 5.05 -27.10 7.80
C GLY A 121 3.74 -27.47 7.11
N VAL A 122 3.04 -26.47 6.59
CA VAL A 122 1.83 -26.66 5.78
C VAL A 122 2.25 -26.83 4.32
N LEU A 123 1.82 -27.94 3.72
CA LEU A 123 2.02 -28.21 2.29
C LEU A 123 0.91 -27.49 1.50
N VAL A 124 1.29 -26.45 0.75
CA VAL A 124 0.36 -25.77 -0.16
C VAL A 124 0.35 -26.52 -1.49
N VAL A 125 -0.76 -27.17 -1.79
CA VAL A 125 -1.00 -27.90 -3.04
C VAL A 125 -1.86 -27.03 -3.96
N PRO A 126 -1.46 -26.81 -5.23
CA PRO A 126 -2.28 -26.12 -6.22
C PRO A 126 -3.66 -26.78 -6.40
N ALA A 127 -4.72 -25.98 -6.56
CA ALA A 127 -6.10 -26.46 -6.57
C ALA A 127 -6.46 -27.37 -7.76
N ASP A 128 -5.63 -27.36 -8.81
CA ASP A 128 -5.78 -28.13 -10.04
C ASP A 128 -5.11 -29.52 -9.97
N MET A 129 -4.49 -29.89 -8.86
CA MET A 129 -3.83 -31.19 -8.71
C MET A 129 -4.06 -31.82 -7.34
N THR A 130 -3.89 -33.15 -7.27
CA THR A 130 -3.99 -33.86 -6.00
C THR A 130 -2.70 -33.73 -5.18
N VAL A 131 -2.81 -34.02 -3.89
CA VAL A 131 -1.67 -34.00 -2.96
C VAL A 131 -0.59 -34.98 -3.41
N GLU A 132 -1.00 -36.16 -3.90
CA GLU A 132 -0.12 -37.23 -4.36
C GLU A 132 0.65 -36.84 -5.63
N GLU A 133 -0.03 -36.21 -6.60
CA GLU A 133 0.62 -35.68 -7.81
C GLU A 133 1.64 -34.59 -7.48
N TYR A 134 1.28 -33.69 -6.57
CA TYR A 134 2.17 -32.62 -6.14
C TYR A 134 3.44 -33.16 -5.46
N LEU A 135 3.28 -34.17 -4.59
CA LEU A 135 4.40 -34.84 -3.91
C LEU A 135 5.29 -35.61 -4.88
N ALA A 136 4.71 -36.34 -5.85
CA ALA A 136 5.46 -37.06 -6.87
C ALA A 136 6.29 -36.10 -7.74
N ARG A 137 5.70 -34.99 -8.18
CA ARG A 137 6.39 -33.96 -8.96
C ARG A 137 7.54 -33.32 -8.17
N LYS A 138 7.36 -33.08 -6.88
CA LYS A 138 8.40 -32.50 -6.02
C LYS A 138 9.52 -33.50 -5.71
N ALA A 139 9.22 -34.79 -5.64
CA ALA A 139 10.20 -35.86 -5.53
C ALA A 139 11.02 -36.03 -6.83
N GLU A 140 10.38 -35.99 -8.00
CA GLU A 140 11.09 -35.99 -9.31
C GLU A 140 11.97 -34.76 -9.49
N ALA A 141 11.54 -33.60 -8.99
CA ALA A 141 12.33 -32.37 -8.99
C ALA A 141 13.49 -32.37 -7.97
N GLY A 142 13.60 -33.41 -7.13
CA GLY A 142 14.66 -33.55 -6.13
C GLY A 142 14.56 -32.61 -4.92
N GLU A 143 13.40 -31.98 -4.70
CA GLU A 143 13.17 -31.02 -3.61
C GLU A 143 12.73 -31.70 -2.29
N ILE A 144 12.40 -32.99 -2.34
CA ILE A 144 12.02 -33.80 -1.17
C ILE A 144 12.85 -35.08 -1.22
N ASP A 145 13.66 -35.32 -0.19
CA ASP A 145 14.39 -36.58 -0.01
C ASP A 145 13.37 -37.67 0.39
N PRO A 146 13.21 -38.77 -0.39
CA PRO A 146 12.13 -39.74 -0.16
C PRO A 146 12.25 -40.53 1.15
N MET A 147 13.32 -40.37 1.93
CA MET A 147 13.43 -40.95 3.27
C MET A 147 14.38 -40.13 4.16
N PRO A 148 13.92 -39.45 5.24
CA PRO A 148 14.86 -38.93 6.23
C PRO A 148 15.56 -40.11 6.93
N PRO A 149 16.86 -40.03 7.28
CA PRO A 149 17.42 -40.99 8.21
C PRO A 149 16.60 -40.95 9.50
N MET A 150 16.17 -42.10 10.02
CA MET A 150 15.55 -42.17 11.34
C MET A 150 16.46 -41.43 12.32
N ARG A 151 15.99 -40.31 12.86
CA ARG A 151 16.65 -39.71 14.02
C ARG A 151 16.55 -40.74 15.14
N ASP A 152 17.69 -41.12 15.69
CA ASP A 152 17.74 -41.93 16.89
C ASP A 152 17.10 -41.12 18.02
N VAL A 153 15.81 -41.38 18.27
CA VAL A 153 15.09 -40.80 19.39
C VAL A 153 15.41 -41.65 20.62
N THR A 154 16.67 -41.60 21.08
CA THR A 154 16.97 -42.08 22.42
C THR A 154 16.23 -41.15 23.40
N PRO A 155 15.22 -41.62 24.14
CA PRO A 155 14.48 -40.76 25.05
C PRO A 155 15.41 -40.29 26.17
N ALA A 156 15.34 -39.00 26.50
CA ALA A 156 16.07 -38.42 27.62
C ALA A 156 15.73 -39.17 28.92
N PRO A 157 16.69 -39.34 29.85
CA PRO A 157 16.43 -40.01 31.12
C PRO A 157 15.32 -39.28 31.89
N ARG A 158 14.40 -40.06 32.46
CA ARG A 158 13.18 -39.64 33.18
C ARG A 158 13.39 -38.67 34.36
N SER A 159 14.63 -38.36 34.74
CA SER A 159 14.96 -37.47 35.84
C SER A 159 14.81 -35.97 35.53
N LEU A 160 14.51 -35.60 34.28
CA LEU A 160 14.34 -34.20 33.84
C LEU A 160 12.90 -33.85 33.43
N ILE A 161 11.93 -34.74 33.63
CA ILE A 161 10.53 -34.42 33.39
C ILE A 161 9.99 -33.73 34.66
N PRO A 162 9.62 -32.45 34.63
CA PRO A 162 8.95 -31.83 35.76
C PRO A 162 7.60 -32.53 36.00
N GLU A 163 7.28 -32.80 37.27
CA GLU A 163 6.03 -33.45 37.68
C GLU A 163 4.80 -32.74 37.09
N PRO A 164 3.76 -33.47 36.66
CA PRO A 164 2.54 -32.87 36.12
C PRO A 164 1.88 -31.96 37.16
N ILE A 165 1.55 -30.73 36.78
CA ILE A 165 0.75 -29.83 37.61
C ILE A 165 -0.67 -30.41 37.66
N GLU A 166 -0.97 -31.15 38.73
CA GLU A 166 -2.33 -31.57 39.05
C GLU A 166 -3.13 -30.31 39.44
N HIS A 167 -4.08 -29.93 38.58
CA HIS A 167 -5.06 -28.87 38.79
C HIS A 167 -4.60 -27.41 38.56
N LEU A 168 -4.92 -26.90 37.37
CA LEU A 168 -5.12 -25.46 37.16
C LEU A 168 -6.54 -25.07 37.64
N PRO A 169 -6.72 -24.02 38.44
CA PRO A 169 -8.05 -23.56 38.84
C PRO A 169 -8.82 -23.04 37.61
N GLU A 170 -10.08 -23.47 37.49
CA GLU A 170 -10.97 -23.08 36.39
C GLU A 170 -11.24 -21.57 36.45
N ALA A 171 -10.93 -20.87 35.36
CA ALA A 171 -11.13 -19.43 35.27
C ALA A 171 -12.64 -19.11 35.28
N PRO A 172 -13.11 -18.11 36.06
CA PRO A 172 -14.52 -17.75 36.06
C PRO A 172 -14.94 -17.18 34.71
N MET A 173 -15.96 -17.80 34.11
CA MET A 173 -16.57 -17.35 32.86
C MET A 173 -17.20 -15.96 33.06
N PRO A 174 -16.97 -14.99 32.15
CA PRO A 174 -17.65 -13.71 32.23
C PRO A 174 -19.14 -13.86 31.87
N ASP A 175 -20.00 -13.26 32.69
CA ASP A 175 -21.46 -13.25 32.49
C ASP A 175 -21.85 -12.70 31.11
N PRO A 176 -22.82 -13.30 30.42
CA PRO A 176 -23.26 -12.83 29.11
C PRO A 176 -23.93 -11.45 29.24
N ALA A 177 -23.28 -10.42 28.70
CA ALA A 177 -23.83 -9.08 28.63
C ALA A 177 -25.20 -9.06 27.89
N PRO A 178 -26.20 -8.31 28.38
CA PRO A 178 -27.52 -8.27 27.73
C PRO A 178 -27.42 -7.64 26.34
N ARG A 179 -27.94 -8.35 25.33
CA ARG A 179 -28.04 -7.87 23.94
C ARG A 179 -28.89 -6.61 23.91
N ARG A 180 -28.33 -5.50 23.41
CA ARG A 180 -29.09 -4.27 23.18
C ARG A 180 -30.11 -4.51 22.08
N THR A 181 -31.39 -4.36 22.39
CA THR A 181 -32.49 -4.35 21.42
C THR A 181 -32.42 -3.09 20.55
N PRO A 182 -32.68 -3.16 19.24
CA PRO A 182 -32.79 -1.98 18.40
C PRO A 182 -34.00 -1.14 18.81
N SER A 183 -33.76 0.13 19.15
CA SER A 183 -34.79 1.10 19.53
C SER A 183 -35.70 1.39 18.34
N GLY A 184 -36.97 1.04 18.44
CA GLY A 184 -37.98 1.31 17.42
C GLY A 184 -38.32 2.80 17.33
N THR A 185 -38.20 3.37 16.12
CA THR A 185 -38.70 4.71 15.81
C THR A 185 -40.22 4.64 15.62
N ARG A 186 -40.97 5.31 16.50
CA ARG A 186 -42.43 5.42 16.41
C ARG A 186 -42.80 6.50 15.40
N VAL A 187 -43.39 6.12 14.26
CA VAL A 187 -43.99 7.08 13.31
C VAL A 187 -45.33 7.51 13.87
N THR A 188 -45.46 8.78 14.26
CA THR A 188 -46.75 9.40 14.57
C THR A 188 -47.40 9.87 13.27
N ARG A 189 -48.58 9.32 12.97
CA ARG A 189 -49.47 9.75 11.89
C ARG A 189 -50.20 11.02 12.37
N GLY A 190 -50.03 12.13 11.66
CA GLY A 190 -50.77 13.37 11.94
C GLY A 190 -52.16 13.32 11.33
N ASP A 191 -53.14 13.80 12.09
CA ASP A 191 -54.49 14.17 11.65
C ASP A 191 -54.49 15.52 10.93
#